data_AF-A0A8S3Z2G1-F1
#
_entry.id   AF-A0A8S3Z2G1-F1
#
_cell.length_a   1.000
_cell.length_b   1.000
_cell.length_c   1.000
_cell.angle_alpha   90.00
_cell.angle_beta   90.00
_cell.angle_gamma   90.00
#
_symmetry.space_group_name_H-M   'P 1'
#
loop_
_entity.id
_entity.type
_entity.pdbx_description
1 polymer ?
#
loop_
_entity_poly.entity_id
_entity_poly.type
_entity_poly.pdbx_seq_one_letter_code
_entity_poly.pdbx_strand_id
1 'polypeptide(L)'
;SPMDPQRLVFPPLPASVFGLLMYATTVTLFPKGIASGLCGGMFLGYVAYDLTHYYIHHGQPSTSYFRRLKTYHIHHHYMHQQLGFGISSKLWDYPFGTQIPEDDENSKTK
;
A
#
# COMPACT_ATOMS: atom_id res chain seq x y z
N SER A 1 -4.51 -5.13 -16.57
CA SER A 1 -4.07 -6.34 -15.84
C SER A 1 -3.13 -5.89 -14.71
N PRO A 2 -2.76 -6.73 -13.73
CA PRO A 2 -1.85 -6.34 -12.65
C PRO A 2 -0.47 -5.86 -13.11
N MET A 3 -0.12 -6.06 -14.38
CA MET A 3 1.17 -5.67 -14.97
C MET A 3 1.05 -4.49 -15.93
N ASP A 4 -0.11 -3.84 -16.03
CA ASP A 4 -0.29 -2.64 -16.84
C ASP A 4 0.20 -1.39 -16.07
N PRO A 5 1.35 -0.79 -16.45
CA PRO A 5 1.94 0.30 -15.68
C PRO A 5 1.11 1.59 -15.72
N GLN A 6 0.22 1.76 -16.70
CA GLN A 6 -0.59 2.98 -16.85
C GLN A 6 -1.85 2.98 -15.98
N ARG A 7 -2.20 1.82 -15.38
CA ARG A 7 -3.43 1.65 -14.60
C ARG A 7 -3.18 1.15 -13.18
N LEU A 8 -1.93 1.24 -12.72
CA LEU A 8 -1.50 0.70 -11.44
C LEU A 8 -1.63 1.71 -10.29
N VAL A 9 -1.26 2.97 -10.55
CA VAL A 9 -1.34 4.04 -9.56
C VAL A 9 -2.74 4.64 -9.53
N PHE A 10 -3.16 5.12 -8.36
CA PHE A 10 -4.50 5.66 -8.21
C PHE A 10 -4.66 6.96 -9.02
N PRO A 11 -5.72 7.13 -9.83
CA PRO A 11 -5.85 8.32 -10.67
C PRO A 11 -5.95 9.62 -9.84
N PRO A 12 -5.30 10.71 -10.26
CA PRO A 12 -5.21 11.95 -9.46
C PRO A 12 -6.57 12.56 -9.09
N LEU A 13 -7.57 12.46 -9.96
CA LEU A 13 -8.90 13.02 -9.73
C LEU A 13 -9.63 12.33 -8.55
N PRO A 14 -9.87 11.00 -8.55
CA PRO A 14 -10.31 10.27 -7.37
C PRO A 14 -9.45 10.49 -6.13
N ALA A 15 -8.12 10.53 -6.27
CA ALA A 15 -7.20 10.79 -5.16
C ALA A 15 -7.47 12.16 -4.51
N SER A 16 -7.74 13.19 -5.32
CA SER A 16 -8.01 14.54 -4.84
C SER A 16 -9.30 14.64 -4.01
N VAL A 17 -10.33 13.86 -4.34
CA VAL A 17 -11.59 13.82 -3.55
C VAL A 17 -11.31 13.28 -2.14
N PHE A 18 -10.59 12.16 -2.05
CA PHE A 18 -10.15 11.62 -0.75
C PHE A 18 -9.23 12.59 0.00
N GLY A 19 -8.29 13.21 -0.71
CA GLY A 19 -7.38 14.21 -0.13
C GLY A 19 -8.13 15.41 0.47
N LEU A 20 -9.16 15.91 -0.21
CA LEU A 20 -10.01 17.01 0.29
C LEU A 20 -10.80 16.60 1.53
N LEU A 21 -11.36 15.39 1.55
CA LEU A 21 -12.06 14.86 2.73
C LEU A 21 -11.13 14.73 3.94
N MET A 22 -9.92 14.22 3.72
CA MET A 22 -8.89 14.12 4.77
C MET A 22 -8.43 15.50 5.26
N TYR A 23 -8.21 16.44 4.34
CA TYR A 23 -7.87 17.82 4.69
C TYR A 23 -8.98 18.49 5.51
N ALA A 24 -10.23 18.38 5.07
CA ALA A 24 -11.38 18.94 5.79
C ALA A 24 -11.47 18.34 7.20
N THR A 25 -11.29 17.03 7.32
CA THR A 25 -11.32 16.34 8.62
C THR A 25 -10.22 16.84 9.55
N THR A 26 -8.99 16.97 9.08
CA THR A 26 -7.87 17.37 9.95
C THR A 26 -7.95 18.83 10.39
N VAL A 27 -8.37 19.75 9.51
CA VAL A 27 -8.50 21.18 9.89
C VAL A 27 -9.68 21.44 10.81
N THR A 28 -10.71 20.59 10.78
CA THR A 28 -11.85 20.68 11.70
C THR A 28 -11.51 20.12 13.08
N LEU A 29 -10.73 19.05 13.16
CA LEU A 29 -10.46 18.34 14.43
C LEU A 29 -9.21 18.83 15.17
N PHE A 30 -8.25 19.48 14.48
CA PHE A 30 -6.95 19.80 15.07
C PHE A 30 -6.53 21.27 14.85
N PRO A 31 -5.71 21.84 15.76
CA PRO A 31 -5.07 23.13 15.55
C PRO A 31 -4.24 23.16 14.27
N LYS A 32 -4.14 24.34 13.64
CA LYS A 32 -3.50 24.53 12.32
C LYS A 32 -2.12 23.87 12.18
N GLY A 33 -1.28 23.95 13.20
CA GLY A 33 0.06 23.33 13.19
C GLY A 33 0.00 21.80 13.09
N ILE A 34 -0.84 21.17 13.91
CA ILE A 34 -1.06 19.72 13.91
C ILE A 34 -1.74 19.29 12.61
N ALA A 35 -2.79 19.99 12.19
CA ALA A 35 -3.49 19.70 10.94
C ALA A 35 -2.55 19.74 9.74
N SER A 36 -1.67 20.75 9.66
CA SER A 36 -0.65 20.84 8.60
C SER A 36 0.32 19.65 8.62
N GLY A 37 0.79 19.26 9.81
CA GLY A 37 1.67 18.11 9.97
C GLY A 37 1.00 16.79 9.56
N LEU A 38 -0.26 16.57 9.97
CA LEU A 38 -1.05 15.40 9.58
C LEU A 38 -1.27 15.35 8.07
N CYS A 39 -1.66 16.47 7.45
CA CYS A 39 -1.85 16.55 6.00
C CYS A 39 -0.56 16.24 5.24
N GLY A 40 0.57 16.83 5.66
CA GLY A 40 1.88 16.55 5.06
C GLY A 40 2.28 15.09 5.20
N GLY A 41 2.09 14.51 6.40
CA GLY A 41 2.37 13.11 6.68
C GLY A 41 1.49 12.13 5.89
N MET A 42 0.18 12.40 5.78
CA MET A 42 -0.73 11.60 4.98
C MET A 42 -0.37 11.63 3.50
N PHE A 43 -0.05 12.81 2.95
CA PHE A 43 0.36 12.94 1.56
C PHE A 43 1.68 12.21 1.28
N LEU A 44 2.68 12.39 2.14
CA LEU A 44 3.95 11.68 2.05
C LEU A 44 3.74 10.16 2.12
N GLY A 45 2.91 9.69 3.05
CA GLY A 45 2.58 8.28 3.21
C GLY A 45 1.90 7.70 1.97
N TYR A 46 0.96 8.43 1.36
CA TYR A 46 0.30 8.04 0.12
C TYR A 46 1.29 7.92 -1.04
N VAL A 47 2.16 8.91 -1.24
CA VAL A 47 3.18 8.84 -2.29
C VAL A 47 4.15 7.68 -2.06
N ALA A 48 4.60 7.48 -0.83
CA ALA A 48 5.47 6.35 -0.48
C ALA A 48 4.79 5.00 -0.73
N TYR A 49 3.50 4.89 -0.44
CA TYR A 49 2.68 3.71 -0.73
C TYR A 49 2.61 3.43 -2.23
N ASP A 50 2.26 4.42 -3.06
CA ASP A 50 2.13 4.25 -4.52
C ASP A 50 3.48 3.91 -5.17
N LEU A 51 4.56 4.55 -4.73
CA LEU A 51 5.91 4.22 -5.20
C LEU A 51 6.33 2.81 -4.79
N THR A 52 6.01 2.38 -3.57
CA THR A 52 6.29 1.01 -3.11
C THR A 52 5.50 0.01 -3.95
N HIS A 53 4.22 0.27 -4.18
CA HIS A 53 3.35 -0.57 -5.02
C HIS A 53 3.93 -0.72 -6.43
N TYR A 54 4.30 0.39 -7.06
CA TYR A 54 4.94 0.39 -8.37
C TYR A 54 6.26 -0.40 -8.36
N TYR A 55 7.09 -0.19 -7.35
CA TYR A 55 8.38 -0.87 -7.21
C TYR A 55 8.24 -2.38 -7.05
N ILE A 56 7.28 -2.87 -6.26
CA ILE A 56 7.09 -4.31 -6.08
C ILE A 56 6.49 -4.96 -7.34
N HIS A 57 5.67 -4.25 -8.11
CA HIS A 57 5.20 -4.75 -9.42
C HIS A 57 6.32 -4.80 -10.47
N HIS A 58 7.03 -3.70 -10.68
CA HIS A 58 7.88 -3.53 -11.86
C HIS A 58 9.38 -3.56 -11.57
N GLY A 59 9.79 -3.37 -10.33
CA GLY A 59 11.19 -3.39 -9.92
C GLY A 59 11.75 -4.79 -9.67
N GLN A 60 13.06 -4.85 -9.43
CA GLN A 60 13.77 -6.02 -8.93
C GLN A 60 14.32 -5.72 -7.53
N PRO A 61 13.53 -5.99 -6.46
CA PRO A 61 13.97 -5.70 -5.11
C PRO A 61 15.24 -6.44 -4.71
N SER A 62 16.24 -5.70 -4.21
CA SER A 62 17.51 -6.27 -3.75
C SER A 62 17.47 -6.68 -2.28
N THR A 63 16.71 -5.97 -1.44
CA THR A 63 16.61 -6.26 -0.01
C THR A 63 15.62 -7.40 0.27
N SER A 64 15.91 -8.20 1.30
CA SER A 64 15.06 -9.33 1.71
C SER A 64 13.63 -8.90 2.04
N TYR A 65 13.47 -7.74 2.68
CA TYR A 65 12.16 -7.18 3.02
C TYR A 65 11.30 -6.92 1.78
N PHE A 66 11.79 -6.14 0.81
CA PHE A 66 11.02 -5.81 -0.39
C PHE A 66 10.83 -7.03 -1.32
N ARG A 67 11.76 -7.99 -1.31
CA ARG A 67 11.57 -9.27 -2.01
C ARG A 67 10.37 -10.04 -1.43
N ARG A 68 10.28 -10.11 -0.09
CA ARG A 68 9.16 -10.77 0.60
C ARG A 68 7.84 -10.04 0.36
N LEU A 69 7.83 -8.71 0.44
CA LEU A 69 6.66 -7.90 0.08
C LEU A 69 6.20 -8.13 -1.36
N LYS A 70 7.14 -8.19 -2.32
CA LYS A 70 6.82 -8.49 -3.72
C LYS A 70 6.17 -9.86 -3.85
N THR A 71 6.71 -10.90 -3.22
CA THR A 71 6.10 -12.24 -3.24
C THR A 71 4.70 -12.21 -2.64
N TYR A 72 4.55 -11.59 -1.46
CA TYR A 72 3.26 -11.47 -0.77
C TYR A 72 2.20 -10.76 -1.63
N HIS A 73 2.56 -9.65 -2.26
CA HIS A 73 1.67 -8.87 -3.13
C HIS A 73 1.30 -9.62 -4.43
N ILE A 74 2.24 -10.38 -4.99
CA ILE A 74 1.95 -11.26 -6.13
C ILE A 74 0.97 -12.36 -5.71
N HIS A 75 1.12 -12.94 -4.52
CA HIS A 75 0.19 -13.95 -4.01
C HIS A 75 -1.21 -13.36 -3.80
N HIS A 76 -1.33 -12.13 -3.32
CA HIS A 76 -2.62 -11.42 -3.29
C HIS A 76 -3.27 -11.40 -4.68
N HIS A 77 -2.56 -10.96 -5.72
CA HIS A 77 -3.16 -10.86 -7.06
C HIS A 77 -3.54 -12.20 -7.72
N TYR A 78 -2.74 -13.24 -7.51
CA TYR A 78 -2.85 -14.49 -8.29
C TYR A 78 -3.34 -15.72 -7.51
N MET A 79 -3.25 -15.72 -6.18
CA MET A 79 -3.63 -16.87 -5.35
C MET A 79 -4.72 -16.53 -4.33
N HIS A 80 -4.58 -15.41 -3.62
CA HIS A 80 -5.46 -15.04 -2.50
C HIS A 80 -5.99 -13.61 -2.64
N GLN A 81 -6.86 -13.36 -3.61
CA GLN A 81 -7.40 -12.02 -3.89
C GLN A 81 -8.18 -11.38 -2.73
N GLN A 82 -8.57 -12.18 -1.73
CA GLN A 82 -9.32 -11.74 -0.54
C GLN A 82 -8.45 -11.66 0.72
N LEU A 83 -7.14 -11.84 0.61
CA LEU A 83 -6.15 -11.74 1.70
C LEU A 83 -4.95 -10.91 1.22
N GLY A 84 -4.09 -10.46 2.14
CA GLY A 84 -2.87 -9.73 1.81
C GLY A 84 -3.12 -8.34 1.26
N PHE A 85 -3.95 -7.56 1.95
CA PHE A 85 -4.26 -6.17 1.54
C PHE A 85 -3.08 -5.22 1.82
N GLY A 86 -2.15 -5.62 2.68
CA GLY A 86 -0.95 -4.84 3.00
C GLY A 86 0.07 -4.77 1.87
N ILE A 87 0.26 -3.59 1.28
CA ILE A 87 1.22 -3.35 0.17
C ILE A 87 2.57 -2.81 0.65
N SER A 88 2.56 -1.82 1.55
CA SER A 88 3.79 -1.25 2.11
C SER A 88 4.30 -2.03 3.33
N SER A 89 3.40 -2.72 4.03
CA SER A 89 3.68 -3.63 5.13
C SER A 89 2.47 -4.53 5.37
N LYS A 90 2.69 -5.68 6.03
CA LYS A 90 1.62 -6.59 6.49
C LYS A 90 0.97 -6.13 7.81
N LEU A 91 1.37 -4.98 8.36
CA LEU A 91 1.03 -4.56 9.72
C LEU A 91 -0.48 -4.62 9.99
N TRP A 92 -1.28 -4.15 9.03
CA TRP A 92 -2.73 -4.13 9.16
C TRP A 92 -3.38 -5.48 8.86
N ASP A 93 -2.72 -6.40 8.16
CA ASP A 93 -3.28 -7.73 7.94
C ASP A 93 -3.37 -8.55 9.25
N TYR A 94 -2.52 -8.27 10.25
CA TYR A 94 -2.55 -8.95 11.55
C TYR A 94 -3.84 -8.69 12.35
N PRO A 95 -4.19 -7.43 12.72
CA PRO A 95 -5.37 -7.16 13.55
C PRO A 95 -6.68 -7.48 12.83
N PHE A 96 -6.69 -7.47 11.50
CA PHE A 96 -7.88 -7.78 10.70
C PHE A 96 -7.97 -9.25 10.25
N GLY A 97 -6.96 -10.07 10.56
CA GLY A 97 -6.96 -11.50 10.21
C GLY A 97 -6.94 -11.77 8.70
N THR A 98 -6.34 -10.87 7.91
CA THR A 98 -6.32 -10.95 6.44
C THR A 98 -4.96 -11.40 5.90
N GLN A 99 -4.18 -12.13 6.69
CA GLN A 99 -2.84 -12.56 6.30
C GLN A 99 -2.88 -13.70 5.30
N ILE A 100 -1.96 -13.70 4.33
CA ILE A 100 -1.73 -14.88 3.47
C ILE A 100 -1.06 -15.98 4.31
N PRO A 101 -1.52 -17.24 4.25
CA PRO A 101 -0.90 -18.36 4.95
C PRO A 101 0.60 -18.51 4.63
N GLU A 102 1.42 -18.82 5.65
CA GLU A 102 2.89 -18.88 5.53
C GLU A 102 3.39 -20.03 4.63
N ASP A 103 2.64 -21.13 4.58
CA ASP A 103 2.91 -22.28 3.71
C ASP A 103 2.79 -21.90 2.23
N ASP A 104 1.79 -21.09 1.89
CA ASP A 104 1.62 -20.58 0.54
C ASP A 104 2.68 -19.52 0.19
N GLU A 105 3.05 -18.64 1.13
CA GLU A 105 4.09 -17.62 0.95
C GLU A 105 5.48 -18.22 0.66
N ASN A 106 5.83 -19.34 1.30
CA ASN A 106 7.14 -19.98 1.16
C ASN A 106 7.26 -20.95 -0.04
N SER A 107 6.15 -21.25 -0.74
CA SER A 107 6.11 -22.23 -1.84
C SER A 107 7.01 -21.92 -3.05
N LYS A 108 7.54 -20.68 -3.18
CA LYS A 108 8.50 -20.28 -4.23
C LYS A 108 9.89 -19.86 -3.74
N THR A 109 10.16 -19.99 -2.44
CA THR A 109 11.52 -19.76 -1.89
C THR A 109 12.34 -21.04 -1.73
N LYS A 110 11.73 -22.21 -1.97
CA LYS A 110 12.41 -23.48 -2.27
C LYS A 110 12.53 -23.67 -3.78
#